data_AF-A0A851HIP5-F1
#
_entry.id   AF-A0A851HIP5-F1
#
_cell.length_a   1.000
_cell.length_b   1.000
_cell.length_c   1.000
_cell.angle_alpha   90.00
_cell.angle_beta   90.00
_cell.angle_gamma   90.00
#
_symmetry.space_group_name_H-M   'P 1'
#
loop_
_entity.id
_entity.type
_entity.pdbx_description
1 polymer ?
#
loop_
_entity_poly.entity_id
_entity_poly.type
_entity_poly.pdbx_seq_one_letter_code
_entity_poly.pdbx_strand_id
1 'polypeptide(L)'
;MTTSGDQTTRRWSDVLMPRTFTLWTMVLGIASVISQAGIIVTGAAVRLTASGLGCSEWPRCTPESYVTTPEMGINGAIEFGNRLLTFVLAAIAVLTILALWRVRKTHRNLVIMSIVLLFGIPGQAVIGGITVWTDLNPWIVMLHFLLSAGMVSIAALLAHRIGAERRARITRTPAVKLQDGASTKLTSISAVVVYIAGWFTLIFGTIVTGSGPHGGDPSAPRHDFDPLIVTRFHTAPVYLMTLMALILLVVMYRINTSQRQRRAVWGFTAVLVFQALVGFYQHFNGLPIAVVLLHMLGTGLVAWMMTIVLDVFNSKYATRPTETELPTGDAAPEQLTNA
;
A
#
# COMPACT_ATOMS: atom_id res chain seq x y z
N MET A 1 -24.53 -49.41 18.51
CA MET A 1 -23.24 -48.72 18.25
C MET A 1 -23.54 -47.43 17.51
N THR A 2 -23.54 -46.32 18.22
CA THR A 2 -23.81 -44.99 17.66
C THR A 2 -22.55 -44.46 16.97
N THR A 3 -22.56 -44.45 15.64
CA THR A 3 -21.63 -43.66 14.84
C THR A 3 -22.04 -42.20 14.95
N SER A 4 -21.45 -41.47 15.90
CA SER A 4 -21.54 -40.00 15.93
C SER A 4 -20.72 -39.45 14.75
N GLY A 5 -21.40 -39.21 13.64
CA GLY A 5 -20.87 -38.37 12.57
C GLY A 5 -20.70 -36.95 13.10
N ASP A 6 -19.48 -36.61 13.52
CA ASP A 6 -19.09 -35.23 13.81
C ASP A 6 -18.95 -34.48 12.48
N GLN A 7 -20.09 -34.18 11.85
CA GLN A 7 -20.15 -33.11 10.88
C GLN A 7 -20.02 -31.82 11.68
N THR A 8 -18.77 -31.44 11.99
CA THR A 8 -18.44 -30.13 12.56
C THR A 8 -18.97 -29.08 11.60
N THR A 9 -20.18 -28.57 11.86
CA THR A 9 -20.69 -27.37 11.21
C THR A 9 -19.70 -26.27 11.56
N ARG A 10 -18.84 -25.90 10.59
CA ARG A 10 -17.92 -24.78 10.78
C ARG A 10 -18.78 -23.58 11.14
N ARG A 11 -18.70 -23.14 12.40
CA ARG A 11 -19.40 -21.93 12.83
C ARG A 11 -18.88 -20.79 11.95
N TRP A 12 -19.79 -20.01 11.37
CA TRP A 12 -19.45 -18.85 10.55
C TRP A 12 -18.45 -17.90 11.25
N SER A 13 -18.49 -17.84 12.58
CA SER A 13 -17.54 -17.07 13.38
C SER A 13 -16.10 -17.57 13.32
N ASP A 14 -15.85 -18.85 13.03
CA ASP A 14 -14.50 -19.42 12.87
C ASP A 14 -13.93 -19.16 11.48
N VAL A 15 -14.79 -18.92 10.48
CA VAL A 15 -14.38 -18.45 9.16
C VAL A 15 -14.09 -16.95 9.20
N LEU A 16 -15.00 -16.16 9.78
CA LEU A 16 -14.88 -14.70 9.85
C LEU A 16 -13.75 -14.24 10.79
N MET A 17 -13.59 -14.92 11.92
CA MET A 17 -12.58 -14.61 12.95
C MET A 17 -11.77 -15.88 13.30
N PRO A 18 -10.86 -16.31 12.41
CA PRO A 18 -10.07 -17.51 12.66
C PRO A 18 -9.11 -17.30 13.85
N ARG A 19 -8.78 -18.39 14.55
CA ARG A 19 -7.82 -18.39 15.67
C ARG A 19 -6.37 -18.53 15.22
N THR A 20 -6.15 -18.64 13.91
CA THR A 20 -4.85 -18.81 13.26
C THR A 20 -4.88 -18.16 11.86
N PHE A 21 -3.72 -18.08 11.20
CA PHE A 21 -3.61 -17.49 9.86
C PHE A 21 -4.03 -18.50 8.79
N THR A 22 -5.07 -18.17 8.04
CA THR A 22 -5.71 -19.04 7.04
C THR A 22 -5.56 -18.47 5.63
N LEU A 23 -6.11 -19.16 4.61
CA LEU A 23 -6.23 -18.57 3.28
C LEU A 23 -7.07 -17.28 3.32
N TRP A 24 -8.13 -17.24 4.13
CA TRP A 24 -8.99 -16.08 4.28
C TRP A 24 -8.22 -14.84 4.77
N THR A 25 -7.38 -14.98 5.80
CA THR A 25 -6.55 -13.87 6.28
C THR A 25 -5.59 -13.38 5.20
N MET A 26 -5.03 -14.31 4.39
CA MET A 26 -4.15 -13.93 3.28
C MET A 26 -4.89 -13.20 2.17
N VAL A 27 -6.07 -13.67 1.78
CA VAL A 27 -6.92 -13.03 0.76
C VAL A 27 -7.24 -11.59 1.18
N LEU A 28 -7.63 -11.37 2.44
CA LEU A 28 -7.90 -10.03 2.97
C LEU A 28 -6.65 -9.13 3.01
N GLY A 29 -5.49 -9.70 3.36
CA GLY A 29 -4.21 -9.00 3.28
C GLY A 29 -3.89 -8.55 1.85
N ILE A 30 -4.01 -9.44 0.86
CA ILE A 30 -3.82 -9.10 -0.56
C ILE A 30 -4.84 -8.08 -1.03
N ALA A 31 -6.12 -8.28 -0.69
CA ALA A 31 -7.20 -7.37 -1.04
C ALA A 31 -6.95 -5.96 -0.49
N SER A 32 -6.38 -5.84 0.71
CA SER A 32 -5.98 -4.56 1.29
C SER A 32 -4.91 -3.86 0.46
N VAL A 33 -3.92 -4.58 -0.09
CA VAL A 33 -2.90 -3.95 -0.94
C VAL A 33 -3.49 -3.54 -2.29
N ILE A 34 -4.26 -4.45 -2.91
CA ILE A 34 -4.86 -4.23 -4.22
C ILE A 34 -5.87 -3.09 -4.17
N SER A 35 -6.70 -2.99 -3.13
CA SER A 35 -7.67 -1.90 -3.01
C SER A 35 -7.01 -0.55 -2.81
N GLN A 36 -5.95 -0.48 -1.99
CA GLN A 36 -5.21 0.77 -1.75
C GLN A 36 -4.38 1.21 -2.96
N ALA A 37 -3.79 0.27 -3.72
CA ALA A 37 -3.13 0.62 -4.99
C ALA A 37 -4.16 0.97 -6.06
N GLY A 38 -5.30 0.27 -6.08
CA GLY A 38 -6.40 0.49 -7.02
C GLY A 38 -7.04 1.87 -6.86
N ILE A 39 -7.27 2.35 -5.63
CA ILE A 39 -7.85 3.67 -5.39
C ILE A 39 -6.95 4.81 -5.88
N ILE A 40 -5.61 4.62 -5.87
CA ILE A 40 -4.68 5.56 -6.50
C ILE A 40 -4.91 5.63 -8.01
N VAL A 41 -5.13 4.49 -8.67
CA VAL A 41 -5.38 4.42 -10.11
C VAL A 41 -6.73 5.03 -10.47
N THR A 42 -7.79 4.73 -9.71
CA THR A 42 -9.12 5.31 -9.98
C THR A 42 -9.14 6.80 -9.67
N GLY A 43 -8.48 7.25 -8.60
CA GLY A 43 -8.29 8.68 -8.32
C GLY A 43 -7.47 9.39 -9.41
N ALA A 44 -6.44 8.72 -9.96
CA ALA A 44 -5.71 9.24 -11.12
C ALA A 44 -6.61 9.34 -12.36
N ALA A 45 -7.50 8.37 -12.57
CA ALA A 45 -8.48 8.43 -13.66
C ALA A 45 -9.41 9.64 -13.51
N VAL A 46 -10.00 9.86 -12.31
CA VAL A 46 -10.81 11.05 -11.99
C VAL A 46 -10.08 12.34 -12.38
N ARG A 47 -8.80 12.44 -12.02
CA ARG A 47 -7.98 13.61 -12.39
C ARG A 47 -7.76 13.71 -13.90
N LEU A 48 -7.39 12.62 -14.55
CA LEU A 48 -7.00 12.61 -15.96
C LEU A 48 -8.20 12.76 -16.92
N THR A 49 -9.41 12.48 -16.45
CA THR A 49 -10.67 12.74 -17.18
C THR A 49 -11.27 14.10 -16.87
N ALA A 50 -10.56 14.96 -16.13
CA ALA A 50 -11.04 16.26 -15.67
C ALA A 50 -12.37 16.17 -14.88
N SER A 51 -12.49 15.14 -14.05
CA SER A 51 -13.68 14.85 -13.23
C SER A 51 -13.47 15.15 -11.74
N GLY A 52 -12.40 15.87 -11.37
CA GLY A 52 -12.05 16.13 -9.96
C GLY A 52 -13.03 17.04 -9.21
N LEU A 53 -13.78 17.87 -9.94
CA LEU A 53 -14.92 18.66 -9.46
C LEU A 53 -16.24 18.20 -10.10
N GLY A 54 -16.30 16.92 -10.50
CA GLY A 54 -17.52 16.28 -10.99
C GLY A 54 -18.67 16.37 -9.99
N CYS A 55 -18.38 16.32 -8.68
CA CYS A 55 -19.21 16.74 -7.55
C CYS A 55 -18.63 18.04 -6.97
N SER A 56 -19.38 19.13 -7.04
CA SER A 56 -18.93 20.45 -6.56
C SER A 56 -18.85 20.58 -5.05
N GLU A 57 -19.53 19.68 -4.32
CA GLU A 57 -19.61 19.72 -2.86
C GLU A 57 -18.98 18.48 -2.21
N TRP A 58 -18.78 18.58 -0.90
CA TRP A 58 -18.48 17.45 -0.02
C TRP A 58 -19.04 17.76 1.39
N PRO A 59 -19.67 16.81 2.12
CA PRO A 59 -19.90 15.40 1.80
C PRO A 59 -21.09 15.14 0.87
N ARG A 60 -21.86 16.19 0.54
CA ARG A 60 -22.84 16.12 -0.56
C ARG A 60 -22.10 16.06 -1.91
N CYS A 61 -22.80 15.79 -3.00
CA CYS A 61 -22.23 15.85 -4.34
C CYS A 61 -22.57 17.19 -5.03
N THR A 62 -23.75 17.75 -4.74
CA THR A 62 -24.17 19.13 -5.08
C THR A 62 -24.73 19.80 -3.81
N PRO A 63 -25.06 21.11 -3.82
CA PRO A 63 -25.67 21.75 -2.65
C PRO A 63 -26.97 21.06 -2.20
N GLU A 64 -27.74 20.52 -3.16
CA GLU A 64 -29.05 19.90 -2.97
C GLU A 64 -29.02 18.36 -2.84
N SER A 65 -27.96 17.67 -3.34
CA SER A 65 -27.96 16.20 -3.49
C SER A 65 -26.71 15.54 -2.91
N TYR A 66 -26.88 14.39 -2.25
CA TYR A 66 -25.76 13.52 -1.81
C TYR A 66 -25.22 12.59 -2.90
N VAL A 67 -25.92 12.49 -4.03
CA VAL A 67 -25.57 11.60 -5.15
C VAL A 67 -25.43 12.40 -6.44
N THR A 68 -24.72 11.83 -7.42
CA THR A 68 -24.64 12.42 -8.75
C THR A 68 -26.03 12.57 -9.39
N THR A 69 -26.25 13.66 -10.11
CA THR A 69 -27.48 13.91 -10.88
C THR A 69 -27.20 13.76 -12.38
N PRO A 70 -28.24 13.58 -13.23
CA PRO A 70 -28.07 13.46 -14.67
C PRO A 70 -27.36 14.67 -15.31
N GLU A 71 -27.58 15.88 -14.78
CA GLU A 71 -27.04 17.14 -15.29
C GLU A 71 -25.51 17.22 -15.16
N MET A 72 -24.93 16.48 -14.21
CA MET A 72 -23.48 16.41 -13.97
C MET A 72 -22.77 15.49 -14.98
N GLY A 73 -23.54 14.72 -15.75
CA GLY A 73 -23.04 13.84 -16.81
C GLY A 73 -22.00 12.83 -16.34
N ILE A 74 -21.05 12.51 -17.23
CA ILE A 74 -20.05 11.47 -16.99
C ILE A 74 -19.04 11.85 -15.89
N ASN A 75 -18.72 13.14 -15.74
CA ASN A 75 -17.75 13.62 -14.75
C ASN A 75 -18.27 13.42 -13.32
N GLY A 76 -19.55 13.75 -13.07
CA GLY A 76 -20.19 13.46 -11.79
C GLY A 76 -20.21 11.96 -11.47
N ALA A 77 -20.51 11.12 -12.47
CA ALA A 77 -20.50 9.67 -12.30
C ALA A 77 -19.09 9.11 -11.98
N ILE A 78 -18.05 9.59 -12.66
CA ILE A 78 -16.66 9.18 -12.43
C ILE A 78 -16.21 9.56 -11.01
N GLU A 79 -16.44 10.81 -10.59
CA GLU A 79 -16.03 11.25 -9.25
C GLU A 79 -16.81 10.53 -8.15
N PHE A 80 -18.14 10.50 -8.28
CA PHE A 80 -19.00 9.85 -7.30
C PHE A 80 -18.70 8.35 -7.21
N GLY A 81 -18.44 7.68 -8.33
CA GLY A 81 -18.00 6.29 -8.37
C GLY A 81 -16.72 6.07 -7.57
N ASN A 82 -15.73 6.96 -7.69
CA ASN A 82 -14.51 6.90 -6.89
C ASN A 82 -14.79 7.14 -5.39
N ARG A 83 -15.71 8.05 -5.03
CA ARG A 83 -16.16 8.24 -3.63
C ARG A 83 -16.78 6.95 -3.07
N LEU A 84 -17.57 6.22 -3.85
CA LEU A 84 -18.21 4.97 -3.41
C LEU A 84 -17.22 3.83 -3.14
N LEU A 85 -16.06 3.81 -3.79
CA LEU A 85 -15.03 2.80 -3.54
C LEU A 85 -14.51 2.84 -2.09
N THR A 86 -14.61 3.98 -1.41
CA THR A 86 -14.22 4.10 0.01
C THR A 86 -14.95 3.10 0.91
N PHE A 87 -16.21 2.77 0.59
CA PHE A 87 -16.98 1.76 1.34
C PHE A 87 -16.47 0.35 1.09
N VAL A 88 -16.01 0.04 -0.13
CA VAL A 88 -15.37 -1.24 -0.44
C VAL A 88 -14.06 -1.38 0.34
N LEU A 89 -13.24 -0.32 0.36
CA LEU A 89 -12.00 -0.27 1.15
C LEU A 89 -12.29 -0.44 2.65
N ALA A 90 -13.34 0.21 3.16
CA ALA A 90 -13.74 0.11 4.57
C ALA A 90 -14.21 -1.30 4.91
N ALA A 91 -15.00 -1.94 4.05
CA ALA A 91 -15.42 -3.33 4.23
C ALA A 91 -14.22 -4.28 4.29
N ILE A 92 -13.25 -4.14 3.37
CA ILE A 92 -12.00 -4.92 3.40
C ILE A 92 -11.24 -4.70 4.70
N ALA A 93 -11.10 -3.45 5.15
CA ALA A 93 -10.38 -3.12 6.38
C ALA A 93 -11.06 -3.70 7.63
N VAL A 94 -12.39 -3.57 7.74
CA VAL A 94 -13.18 -4.16 8.84
C VAL A 94 -13.06 -5.68 8.83
N LEU A 95 -13.23 -6.33 7.69
CA LEU A 95 -13.07 -7.78 7.57
C LEU A 95 -11.65 -8.23 7.95
N THR A 96 -10.63 -7.45 7.61
CA THR A 96 -9.24 -7.72 8.00
C THR A 96 -9.04 -7.63 9.52
N ILE A 97 -9.62 -6.62 10.18
CA ILE A 97 -9.59 -6.50 11.65
C ILE A 97 -10.27 -7.70 12.29
N LEU A 98 -11.46 -8.06 11.82
CA LEU A 98 -12.21 -9.23 12.32
C LEU A 98 -11.39 -10.51 12.14
N ALA A 99 -10.78 -10.70 10.97
CA ALA A 99 -9.97 -11.88 10.67
C ALA A 99 -8.72 -12.00 11.55
N LEU A 100 -8.20 -10.88 12.06
CA LEU A 100 -7.05 -10.85 12.98
C LEU A 100 -7.46 -10.74 14.46
N TRP A 101 -8.75 -10.60 14.76
CA TRP A 101 -9.23 -10.25 16.10
C TRP A 101 -8.87 -11.28 17.15
N ARG A 102 -9.03 -12.58 16.84
CA ARG A 102 -8.73 -13.65 17.80
C ARG A 102 -7.24 -13.94 17.94
N VAL A 103 -6.39 -13.41 17.06
CA VAL A 103 -4.93 -13.47 17.20
C VAL A 103 -4.33 -12.17 17.77
N ARG A 104 -5.15 -11.20 18.17
CA ARG A 104 -4.70 -9.85 18.59
C ARG A 104 -3.73 -9.84 19.77
N LYS A 105 -3.86 -10.79 20.70
CA LYS A 105 -3.00 -10.87 21.89
C LYS A 105 -1.58 -11.28 21.52
N THR A 106 -1.46 -12.24 20.60
CA THR A 106 -0.18 -12.68 20.06
C THR A 106 0.27 -11.89 18.85
N HIS A 107 -0.56 -11.11 18.15
CA HIS A 107 -0.19 -10.44 16.89
C HIS A 107 -0.66 -8.98 16.84
N ARG A 108 -0.56 -8.27 17.98
CA ARG A 108 -1.03 -6.88 18.16
C ARG A 108 -0.62 -5.94 17.03
N ASN A 109 0.63 -6.02 16.55
CA ASN A 109 1.13 -5.14 15.50
C ASN A 109 0.36 -5.28 14.17
N LEU A 110 -0.08 -6.48 13.80
CA LEU A 110 -0.87 -6.68 12.58
C LEU A 110 -2.28 -6.09 12.73
N VAL A 111 -2.87 -6.21 13.92
CA VAL A 111 -4.16 -5.60 14.22
C VAL A 111 -4.06 -4.07 14.20
N ILE A 112 -3.01 -3.49 14.80
CA ILE A 112 -2.74 -2.04 14.73
C ILE A 112 -2.62 -1.59 13.28
N MET A 113 -1.87 -2.29 12.43
CA MET A 113 -1.78 -1.96 10.99
C MET A 113 -3.15 -1.96 10.32
N SER A 114 -4.00 -2.97 10.58
CA SER A 114 -5.35 -3.03 10.02
C SER A 114 -6.27 -1.91 10.54
N ILE A 115 -6.11 -1.50 11.81
CA ILE A 115 -6.82 -0.35 12.40
C ILE A 115 -6.36 0.95 11.76
N VAL A 116 -5.05 1.13 11.56
CA VAL A 116 -4.51 2.31 10.87
C VAL A 116 -5.03 2.39 9.44
N LEU A 117 -5.15 1.27 8.72
CA LEU A 117 -5.76 1.24 7.40
C LEU A 117 -7.25 1.63 7.43
N LEU A 118 -8.00 1.16 8.44
CA LEU A 118 -9.41 1.54 8.62
C LEU A 118 -9.56 3.05 8.87
N PHE A 119 -8.79 3.62 9.80
CA PHE A 119 -8.86 5.06 10.12
C PHE A 119 -8.16 5.95 9.09
N GLY A 120 -7.28 5.39 8.26
CA GLY A 120 -6.74 6.08 7.10
C GLY A 120 -7.82 6.45 6.09
N ILE A 121 -8.89 5.67 5.96
CA ILE A 121 -9.99 5.90 5.02
C ILE A 121 -10.79 7.18 5.34
N PRO A 122 -11.29 7.42 6.58
CA PRO A 122 -11.89 8.70 6.90
C PRO A 122 -10.88 9.86 6.82
N GLY A 123 -9.59 9.61 7.12
CA GLY A 123 -8.53 10.59 6.87
C GLY A 123 -8.42 10.99 5.39
N GLN A 124 -8.47 10.02 4.48
CA GLN A 124 -8.56 10.25 3.03
C GLN A 124 -9.81 11.04 2.67
N ALA A 125 -10.98 10.62 3.17
CA ALA A 125 -12.24 11.29 2.88
C ALA A 125 -12.24 12.77 3.30
N VAL A 126 -11.66 13.09 4.46
CA VAL A 126 -11.50 14.48 4.93
C VAL A 126 -10.56 15.27 4.02
N ILE A 127 -9.36 14.75 3.71
CA ILE A 127 -8.39 15.46 2.85
C ILE A 127 -8.95 15.60 1.42
N GLY A 128 -9.65 14.59 0.91
CA GLY A 128 -10.35 14.62 -0.37
C GLY A 128 -11.48 15.64 -0.39
N GLY A 129 -12.26 15.76 0.69
CA GLY A 129 -13.27 16.81 0.83
C GLY A 129 -12.66 18.21 0.83
N ILE A 130 -11.55 18.42 1.55
CA ILE A 130 -10.80 19.68 1.52
C ILE A 130 -10.28 19.96 0.10
N THR A 131 -9.90 18.93 -0.65
CA THR A 131 -9.46 19.06 -2.04
C THR A 131 -10.56 19.65 -2.92
N VAL A 132 -11.82 19.24 -2.72
CA VAL A 132 -12.98 19.82 -3.43
C VAL A 132 -13.21 21.26 -3.01
N TRP A 133 -13.26 21.55 -1.70
CA TRP A 133 -13.47 22.91 -1.17
C TRP A 133 -12.36 23.91 -1.50
N THR A 134 -11.22 23.44 -1.97
CA THR A 134 -10.07 24.27 -2.36
C THR A 134 -9.82 24.23 -3.87
N ASP A 135 -10.84 23.84 -4.64
CA ASP A 135 -10.84 23.78 -6.10
C ASP A 135 -9.64 22.99 -6.65
N LEU A 136 -9.31 21.87 -6.01
CA LEU A 136 -8.17 21.01 -6.34
C LEU A 136 -6.80 21.64 -6.09
N ASN A 137 -6.65 22.43 -5.01
CA ASN A 137 -5.35 22.99 -4.61
C ASN A 137 -4.25 21.91 -4.63
N PRO A 138 -3.17 22.12 -5.43
CA PRO A 138 -2.21 21.06 -5.73
C PRO A 138 -1.43 20.57 -4.49
N TRP A 139 -1.31 21.38 -3.44
CA TRP A 139 -0.70 20.95 -2.17
C TRP A 139 -1.60 19.98 -1.39
N ILE A 140 -2.92 20.17 -1.44
CA ILE A 140 -3.89 19.29 -0.77
C ILE A 140 -4.05 17.98 -1.56
N VAL A 141 -4.10 18.07 -2.90
CA VAL A 141 -4.07 16.90 -3.80
C VAL A 141 -2.82 16.04 -3.54
N MET A 142 -1.65 16.69 -3.39
CA MET A 142 -0.41 16.03 -3.00
C MET A 142 -0.56 15.30 -1.67
N LEU A 143 -1.08 15.97 -0.63
CA LEU A 143 -1.27 15.35 0.69
C LEU A 143 -2.19 14.12 0.63
N HIS A 144 -3.29 14.22 -0.11
CA HIS A 144 -4.23 13.11 -0.35
C HIS A 144 -3.53 11.89 -0.97
N PHE A 145 -2.74 12.12 -2.02
CA PHE A 145 -1.94 11.07 -2.67
C PHE A 145 -0.87 10.48 -1.75
N LEU A 146 -0.12 11.30 -1.02
CA LEU A 146 0.95 10.82 -0.14
C LEU A 146 0.40 9.97 1.01
N LEU A 147 -0.75 10.34 1.57
CA LEU A 147 -1.45 9.48 2.54
C LEU A 147 -1.84 8.14 1.90
N SER A 148 -2.27 8.13 0.62
CA SER A 148 -2.65 6.89 -0.08
C SER A 148 -1.45 5.99 -0.28
N ALA A 149 -0.31 6.54 -0.72
CA ALA A 149 0.95 5.80 -0.86
C ALA A 149 1.45 5.23 0.48
N GLY A 150 1.22 5.95 1.59
CA GLY A 150 1.52 5.48 2.94
C GLY A 150 0.64 4.30 3.34
N MET A 151 -0.65 4.37 3.02
CA MET A 151 -1.59 3.27 3.24
C MET A 151 -1.24 2.04 2.40
N VAL A 152 -0.78 2.20 1.15
CA VAL A 152 -0.23 1.10 0.34
C VAL A 152 0.97 0.44 1.03
N SER A 153 1.89 1.25 1.57
CA SER A 153 3.08 0.74 2.29
C SER A 153 2.68 -0.08 3.53
N ILE A 154 1.72 0.40 4.32
CA ILE A 154 1.20 -0.32 5.49
C ILE A 154 0.48 -1.61 5.08
N ALA A 155 -0.37 -1.56 4.05
CA ALA A 155 -1.05 -2.73 3.53
C ALA A 155 -0.05 -3.78 3.01
N ALA A 156 1.02 -3.34 2.34
CA ALA A 156 2.08 -4.22 1.84
C ALA A 156 2.78 -4.97 2.98
N LEU A 157 3.14 -4.27 4.06
CA LEU A 157 3.70 -4.88 5.27
C LEU A 157 2.74 -5.88 5.90
N LEU A 158 1.45 -5.49 6.02
CA LEU A 158 0.42 -6.35 6.59
C LEU A 158 0.28 -7.65 5.80
N ALA A 159 0.12 -7.56 4.47
CA ALA A 159 0.00 -8.73 3.59
C ALA A 159 1.26 -9.61 3.62
N HIS A 160 2.45 -8.98 3.62
CA HIS A 160 3.72 -9.69 3.65
C HIS A 160 3.88 -10.52 4.93
N ARG A 161 3.56 -9.92 6.09
CA ARG A 161 3.66 -10.56 7.40
C ARG A 161 2.58 -11.62 7.63
N ILE A 162 1.33 -11.37 7.21
CA ILE A 162 0.29 -12.41 7.18
C ILE A 162 0.75 -13.61 6.34
N GLY A 163 1.36 -13.36 5.18
CA GLY A 163 1.91 -14.40 4.34
C GLY A 163 3.04 -15.19 5.01
N ALA A 164 3.91 -14.53 5.76
CA ALA A 164 4.96 -15.18 6.54
C ALA A 164 4.36 -16.07 7.65
N GLU A 165 3.41 -15.55 8.42
CA GLU A 165 2.73 -16.29 9.50
C GLU A 165 1.95 -17.51 8.99
N ARG A 166 1.25 -17.35 7.86
CA ARG A 166 0.53 -18.46 7.21
C ARG A 166 1.50 -19.53 6.71
N ARG A 167 2.62 -19.14 6.07
CA ARG A 167 3.62 -20.09 5.58
C ARG A 167 4.22 -20.91 6.72
N ALA A 168 4.63 -20.26 7.81
CA ALA A 168 5.24 -20.93 8.96
C ALA A 168 4.34 -22.06 9.52
N ARG A 169 3.02 -21.86 9.49
CA ARG A 169 2.02 -22.83 9.97
C ARG A 169 1.79 -23.98 9.01
N ILE A 170 1.76 -23.70 7.70
CA ILE A 170 1.64 -24.74 6.67
C ILE A 170 2.88 -25.64 6.68
N THR A 171 4.06 -25.05 6.80
CA THR A 171 5.33 -25.80 6.80
C THR A 171 5.71 -26.36 8.17
N ARG A 172 4.94 -26.06 9.23
CA ARG A 172 5.22 -26.42 10.62
C ARG A 172 6.66 -26.09 11.04
N THR A 173 7.17 -24.96 10.55
CA THR A 173 8.53 -24.51 10.87
C THR A 173 8.53 -23.70 12.16
N PRO A 174 9.65 -23.72 12.92
CA PRO A 174 9.87 -22.80 14.04
C PRO A 174 9.75 -21.32 13.62
N ALA A 175 9.82 -20.41 14.59
CA ALA A 175 9.80 -18.96 14.37
C ALA A 175 10.78 -18.54 13.26
N VAL A 176 10.25 -17.91 12.19
CA VAL A 176 11.00 -17.45 11.02
C VAL A 176 11.10 -15.93 11.07
N LYS A 177 12.32 -15.39 11.06
CA LYS A 177 12.55 -13.93 10.93
C LYS A 177 12.15 -13.45 9.53
N LEU A 178 11.65 -12.23 9.39
CA LEU A 178 11.40 -11.69 8.05
C LEU A 178 12.69 -11.47 7.27
N GLN A 179 13.73 -11.01 7.96
CA GLN A 179 15.12 -11.06 7.52
C GLN A 179 15.67 -12.49 7.76
N ASP A 180 15.35 -13.40 6.85
CA ASP A 180 15.69 -14.83 6.91
C ASP A 180 16.96 -15.23 6.14
N GLY A 181 17.65 -14.26 5.54
CA GLY A 181 18.94 -14.47 4.86
C GLY A 181 20.03 -13.52 5.37
N ALA A 182 21.26 -13.73 4.90
CA ALA A 182 22.37 -12.87 5.26
C ALA A 182 22.12 -11.41 4.82
N SER A 183 22.40 -10.46 5.72
CA SER A 183 22.43 -9.02 5.42
C SER A 183 23.75 -8.45 5.92
N THR A 184 24.29 -7.49 5.19
CA THR A 184 25.44 -6.68 5.60
C THR A 184 24.98 -5.27 5.97
N LYS A 185 25.85 -4.50 6.64
CA LYS A 185 25.60 -3.07 6.89
C LYS A 185 25.29 -2.31 5.59
N LEU A 186 25.98 -2.66 4.49
CA LEU A 186 25.74 -2.06 3.18
C LEU A 186 24.32 -2.36 2.67
N THR A 187 23.89 -3.63 2.64
CA THR A 187 22.54 -3.98 2.15
C THR A 187 21.44 -3.36 3.01
N SER A 188 21.62 -3.33 4.33
CA SER A 188 20.64 -2.72 5.25
C SER A 188 20.58 -1.20 5.11
N ILE A 189 21.70 -0.52 4.85
CA ILE A 189 21.70 0.92 4.54
C ILE A 189 21.08 1.17 3.17
N SER A 190 21.42 0.39 2.15
CA SER A 190 20.84 0.53 0.80
C SER A 190 19.32 0.39 0.82
N ALA A 191 18.77 -0.57 1.57
CA ALA A 191 17.32 -0.73 1.72
C ALA A 191 16.65 0.47 2.40
N VAL A 192 17.28 1.06 3.41
CA VAL A 192 16.81 2.30 4.07
C VAL A 192 16.86 3.48 3.10
N VAL A 193 17.97 3.65 2.37
CA VAL A 193 18.13 4.72 1.39
C VAL A 193 17.10 4.59 0.26
N VAL A 194 16.84 3.38 -0.24
CA VAL A 194 15.77 3.13 -1.22
C VAL A 194 14.41 3.61 -0.70
N TYR A 195 14.07 3.27 0.55
CA TYR A 195 12.80 3.66 1.14
C TYR A 195 12.67 5.19 1.29
N ILE A 196 13.71 5.85 1.82
CA ILE A 196 13.72 7.31 2.00
C ILE A 196 13.68 8.03 0.66
N ALA A 197 14.54 7.64 -0.29
CA ALA A 197 14.57 8.21 -1.63
C ALA A 197 13.25 7.95 -2.39
N GLY A 198 12.59 6.82 -2.15
CA GLY A 198 11.25 6.54 -2.67
C GLY A 198 10.21 7.57 -2.22
N TRP A 199 10.20 7.93 -0.93
CA TRP A 199 9.31 8.97 -0.43
C TRP A 199 9.61 10.35 -1.03
N PHE A 200 10.88 10.73 -1.15
CA PHE A 200 11.25 11.97 -1.86
C PHE A 200 10.83 11.94 -3.32
N THR A 201 10.98 10.80 -4.01
CA THR A 201 10.52 10.61 -5.38
C THR A 201 9.01 10.87 -5.49
N LEU A 202 8.21 10.31 -4.57
CA LEU A 202 6.76 10.53 -4.55
C LEU A 202 6.40 12.00 -4.30
N ILE A 203 7.05 12.67 -3.34
CA ILE A 203 6.84 14.10 -3.03
C ILE A 203 7.16 14.98 -4.23
N PHE A 204 8.35 14.85 -4.81
CA PHE A 204 8.71 15.64 -5.99
C PHE A 204 7.87 15.25 -7.21
N GLY A 205 7.47 13.98 -7.33
CA GLY A 205 6.57 13.52 -8.38
C GLY A 205 5.19 14.17 -8.31
N THR A 206 4.65 14.37 -7.10
CA THR A 206 3.40 15.13 -6.91
C THR A 206 3.56 16.62 -7.23
N ILE A 207 4.74 17.21 -6.98
CA ILE A 207 5.02 18.62 -7.34
C ILE A 207 5.11 18.77 -8.87
N VAL A 208 5.79 17.85 -9.57
CA VAL A 208 5.78 17.76 -11.04
C VAL A 208 4.34 17.64 -11.54
N THR A 209 3.57 16.75 -10.93
CA THR A 209 2.17 16.50 -11.24
C THR A 209 1.31 17.74 -11.02
N GLY A 210 1.58 18.55 -10.00
CA GLY A 210 0.90 19.82 -9.69
C GLY A 210 1.35 21.01 -10.56
N SER A 211 2.48 20.89 -11.25
CA SER A 211 3.00 21.88 -12.22
C SER A 211 2.63 21.52 -13.68
N GLY A 212 2.19 20.28 -13.92
CA GLY A 212 1.81 19.79 -15.26
C GLY A 212 0.43 20.26 -15.74
N PRO A 213 -0.01 19.83 -16.94
CA PRO A 213 -1.27 20.28 -17.54
C PRO A 213 -2.52 19.61 -16.97
N HIS A 214 -2.39 18.41 -16.38
CA HIS A 214 -3.55 17.64 -15.92
C HIS A 214 -3.94 18.07 -14.50
N GLY A 215 -4.89 18.99 -14.35
CA GLY A 215 -5.30 19.55 -13.06
C GLY A 215 -6.36 18.75 -12.29
N GLY A 216 -7.16 17.95 -13.00
CA GLY A 216 -8.38 17.36 -12.45
C GLY A 216 -9.63 18.18 -12.77
N ASP A 217 -9.46 19.44 -13.12
CA ASP A 217 -10.44 20.33 -13.74
C ASP A 217 -9.67 21.35 -14.60
N PRO A 218 -10.21 21.87 -15.72
CA PRO A 218 -9.52 22.86 -16.54
C PRO A 218 -9.19 24.17 -15.80
N SER A 219 -9.96 24.53 -14.78
CA SER A 219 -9.79 25.74 -13.98
C SER A 219 -8.93 25.54 -12.72
N ALA A 220 -8.49 24.31 -12.44
CA ALA A 220 -7.76 23.98 -11.23
C ALA A 220 -6.43 24.77 -11.12
N PRO A 221 -6.10 25.32 -9.94
CA PRO A 221 -4.86 26.04 -9.71
C PRO A 221 -3.65 25.09 -9.84
N ARG A 222 -2.55 25.64 -10.36
CA ARG A 222 -1.30 24.92 -10.61
C ARG A 222 -0.15 25.54 -9.83
N HIS A 223 0.92 24.79 -9.63
CA HIS A 223 2.17 25.40 -9.19
C HIS A 223 2.82 26.17 -10.34
N ASP A 224 3.43 27.31 -10.01
CA ASP A 224 4.15 28.16 -10.96
C ASP A 224 5.66 27.84 -10.98
N PHE A 225 6.02 26.57 -10.82
CA PHE A 225 7.41 26.13 -10.86
C PHE A 225 7.86 25.84 -12.30
N ASP A 226 9.12 26.12 -12.60
CA ASP A 226 9.75 25.68 -13.85
C ASP A 226 9.66 24.14 -13.97
N PRO A 227 8.96 23.60 -15.00
CA PRO A 227 8.73 22.17 -15.15
C PRO A 227 10.01 21.34 -15.27
N LEU A 228 11.06 21.90 -15.87
CA LEU A 228 12.34 21.21 -16.04
C LEU A 228 13.08 21.09 -14.70
N ILE A 229 13.08 22.15 -13.90
CA ILE A 229 13.71 22.15 -12.57
C ILE A 229 13.02 21.14 -11.65
N VAL A 230 11.69 21.17 -11.54
CA VAL A 230 10.97 20.22 -10.67
C VAL A 230 11.08 18.77 -11.14
N THR A 231 11.13 18.54 -12.46
CA THR A 231 11.38 17.20 -13.02
C THR A 231 12.77 16.70 -12.61
N ARG A 232 13.80 17.56 -12.63
CA ARG A 232 15.14 17.19 -12.15
C ARG A 232 15.15 16.82 -10.67
N PHE A 233 14.48 17.59 -9.82
CA PHE A 233 14.31 17.25 -8.41
C PHE A 233 13.59 15.92 -8.20
N HIS A 234 12.61 15.58 -9.04
CA HIS A 234 11.94 14.28 -9.02
C HIS A 234 12.86 13.13 -9.46
N THR A 235 13.66 13.32 -10.51
CA THR A 235 14.56 12.27 -11.03
C THR A 235 15.80 12.02 -10.17
N ALA A 236 16.29 13.02 -9.42
CA ALA A 236 17.46 12.87 -8.55
C ALA A 236 17.35 11.71 -7.52
N PRO A 237 16.28 11.60 -6.71
CA PRO A 237 16.11 10.46 -5.82
C PRO A 237 15.87 9.13 -6.59
N VAL A 238 15.32 9.17 -7.80
CA VAL A 238 15.18 7.96 -8.66
C VAL A 238 16.54 7.42 -9.07
N TYR A 239 17.50 8.28 -9.43
CA TYR A 239 18.88 7.86 -9.71
C TYR A 239 19.53 7.24 -8.48
N LEU A 240 19.31 7.81 -7.30
CA LEU A 240 19.80 7.24 -6.04
C LEU A 240 19.16 5.88 -5.74
N MET A 241 17.84 5.72 -5.93
CA MET A 241 17.15 4.43 -5.80
C MET A 241 17.71 3.40 -6.77
N THR A 242 17.99 3.80 -8.01
CA THR A 242 18.56 2.92 -9.05
C THR A 242 19.95 2.45 -8.65
N LEU A 243 20.82 3.37 -8.20
CA LEU A 243 22.15 3.03 -7.70
C LEU A 243 22.09 2.05 -6.52
N MET A 244 21.21 2.29 -5.55
CA MET A 244 21.03 1.38 -4.42
C MET A 244 20.45 0.02 -4.83
N ALA A 245 19.53 -0.02 -5.79
CA ALA A 245 19.02 -1.27 -6.35
C ALA A 245 20.12 -2.10 -7.02
N LEU A 246 21.01 -1.45 -7.79
CA LEU A 246 22.18 -2.10 -8.40
C LEU A 246 23.13 -2.64 -7.34
N ILE A 247 23.41 -1.88 -6.28
CA ILE A 247 24.24 -2.35 -5.15
C ILE A 247 23.60 -3.58 -4.49
N LEU A 248 22.29 -3.54 -4.24
CA LEU A 248 21.56 -4.69 -3.67
C LEU A 248 21.62 -5.91 -4.58
N LEU A 249 21.43 -5.75 -5.90
CA LEU A 249 21.55 -6.82 -6.89
C LEU A 249 22.94 -7.45 -6.89
N VAL A 250 24.00 -6.64 -6.88
CA VAL A 250 25.38 -7.17 -6.90
C VAL A 250 25.71 -7.88 -5.59
N VAL A 251 25.43 -7.23 -4.45
CA VAL A 251 25.82 -7.75 -3.13
C VAL A 251 24.99 -8.97 -2.73
N MET A 252 23.71 -9.06 -3.15
CA MET A 252 22.87 -10.20 -2.79
C MET A 252 23.39 -11.54 -3.35
N TYR A 253 24.16 -11.52 -4.44
CA TYR A 253 24.82 -12.71 -5.00
C TYR A 253 26.19 -13.01 -4.37
N ARG A 254 26.74 -12.07 -3.59
CA ARG A 254 28.01 -12.23 -2.86
C ARG A 254 27.83 -12.75 -1.43
N ILE A 255 26.59 -12.79 -0.94
CA ILE A 255 26.24 -13.27 0.40
C ILE A 255 25.10 -14.29 0.33
N ASN A 256 24.90 -15.07 1.40
CA ASN A 256 23.86 -16.09 1.45
C ASN A 256 22.46 -15.49 1.70
N THR A 257 21.96 -14.69 0.76
CA THR A 257 20.62 -14.11 0.80
C THR A 257 19.53 -15.16 0.62
N SER A 258 18.38 -14.95 1.27
CA SER A 258 17.23 -15.82 1.12
C SER A 258 16.52 -15.59 -0.23
N GLN A 259 15.72 -16.58 -0.65
CA GLN A 259 14.86 -16.43 -1.84
C GLN A 259 13.88 -15.26 -1.72
N ARG A 260 13.44 -14.93 -0.50
CA ARG A 260 12.55 -13.79 -0.25
C ARG A 260 13.26 -12.46 -0.51
N GLN A 261 14.49 -12.31 0.00
CA GLN A 261 15.32 -11.13 -0.27
C GLN A 261 15.59 -10.96 -1.77
N ARG A 262 15.98 -12.05 -2.45
CA ARG A 262 16.24 -12.01 -3.90
C ARG A 262 15.00 -11.61 -4.71
N ARG A 263 13.83 -12.17 -4.39
CA ARG A 263 12.56 -11.80 -5.05
C ARG A 263 12.18 -10.34 -4.79
N ALA A 264 12.41 -9.82 -3.58
CA ALA A 264 12.15 -8.42 -3.27
C ALA A 264 13.03 -7.48 -4.09
N VAL A 265 14.34 -7.74 -4.17
CA VAL A 265 15.28 -6.92 -4.94
C VAL A 265 14.97 -6.98 -6.44
N TRP A 266 14.75 -8.17 -6.99
CA TRP A 266 14.37 -8.31 -8.41
C TRP A 266 13.03 -7.66 -8.74
N GLY A 267 12.02 -7.86 -7.89
CA GLY A 267 10.71 -7.24 -8.09
C GLY A 267 10.79 -5.71 -8.03
N PHE A 268 11.53 -5.16 -7.07
CA PHE A 268 11.76 -3.71 -6.99
C PHE A 268 12.51 -3.17 -8.20
N THR A 269 13.56 -3.87 -8.64
CA THR A 269 14.32 -3.50 -9.85
C THR A 269 13.43 -3.49 -11.09
N ALA A 270 12.59 -4.53 -11.27
CA ALA A 270 11.67 -4.60 -12.40
C ALA A 270 10.67 -3.43 -12.39
N VAL A 271 10.12 -3.09 -11.22
CA VAL A 271 9.23 -1.93 -11.05
C VAL A 271 9.96 -0.62 -11.35
N LEU A 272 11.22 -0.45 -10.89
CA LEU A 272 12.02 0.73 -11.19
C LEU A 272 12.29 0.90 -12.69
N VAL A 273 12.69 -0.18 -13.37
CA VAL A 273 12.93 -0.14 -14.83
C VAL A 273 11.64 0.22 -15.56
N PHE A 274 10.53 -0.43 -15.21
CA PHE A 274 9.21 -0.11 -15.75
C PHE A 274 8.86 1.37 -15.54
N GLN A 275 9.01 1.90 -14.33
CA GLN A 275 8.70 3.30 -14.03
C GLN A 275 9.63 4.29 -14.72
N ALA A 276 10.91 3.96 -14.85
CA ALA A 276 11.86 4.77 -15.60
C ALA A 276 11.45 4.86 -17.08
N LEU A 277 11.14 3.73 -17.72
CA LEU A 277 10.69 3.70 -19.12
C LEU A 277 9.41 4.53 -19.33
N VAL A 278 8.42 4.34 -18.45
CA VAL A 278 7.14 5.07 -18.49
C VAL A 278 7.38 6.58 -18.27
N GLY A 279 8.18 6.96 -17.27
CA GLY A 279 8.46 8.35 -16.93
C GLY A 279 9.25 9.09 -18.01
N PHE A 280 10.27 8.45 -18.60
CA PHE A 280 11.00 9.02 -19.75
C PHE A 280 10.06 9.20 -20.95
N TYR A 281 9.22 8.21 -21.25
CA TYR A 281 8.25 8.34 -22.33
C TYR A 281 7.31 9.52 -22.11
N GLN A 282 6.77 9.69 -20.90
CA GLN A 282 5.92 10.84 -20.55
C GLN A 282 6.62 12.18 -20.79
N HIS A 283 7.87 12.30 -20.35
CA HIS A 283 8.65 13.53 -20.45
C HIS A 283 8.83 13.97 -21.92
N PHE A 284 9.11 13.02 -22.82
CA PHE A 284 9.37 13.33 -24.23
C PHE A 284 8.12 13.36 -25.13
N ASN A 285 6.98 12.82 -24.69
CA ASN A 285 5.78 12.68 -25.52
C ASN A 285 4.60 13.54 -25.05
N GLY A 286 4.85 14.60 -24.26
CA GLY A 286 3.80 15.55 -23.88
C GLY A 286 2.77 14.99 -22.90
N LEU A 287 3.18 14.09 -22.00
CA LEU A 287 2.35 13.54 -20.93
C LEU A 287 1.02 12.87 -21.40
N PRO A 288 1.05 11.86 -22.29
CA PRO A 288 -0.17 11.22 -22.76
C PRO A 288 -0.95 10.56 -21.62
N ILE A 289 -2.26 10.81 -21.55
CA ILE A 289 -3.13 10.42 -20.42
C ILE A 289 -2.96 8.94 -20.03
N ALA A 290 -2.98 8.02 -21.00
CA ALA A 290 -2.86 6.59 -20.74
C ALA A 290 -1.51 6.23 -20.10
N VAL A 291 -0.43 6.90 -20.50
CA VAL A 291 0.91 6.66 -19.95
C VAL A 291 1.04 7.29 -18.56
N VAL A 292 0.41 8.44 -18.32
CA VAL A 292 0.33 9.02 -16.97
C VAL A 292 -0.42 8.07 -16.03
N LEU A 293 -1.54 7.48 -16.46
CA LEU A 293 -2.28 6.50 -15.67
C LEU A 293 -1.42 5.26 -15.36
N LEU A 294 -0.67 4.78 -16.35
CA LEU A 294 0.27 3.66 -16.19
C LEU A 294 1.39 4.00 -15.19
N HIS A 295 1.86 5.25 -15.19
CA HIS A 295 2.82 5.74 -14.21
C HIS A 295 2.22 5.72 -12.81
N MET A 296 0.99 6.22 -12.66
CA MET A 296 0.26 6.22 -11.38
C MET A 296 0.05 4.81 -10.83
N LEU A 297 -0.27 3.82 -11.67
CA LEU A 297 -0.29 2.41 -11.25
C LEU A 297 1.07 1.99 -10.68
N GLY A 298 2.16 2.29 -11.38
CA GLY A 298 3.48 1.91 -10.90
C GLY A 298 3.97 2.71 -9.70
N THR A 299 3.44 3.90 -9.39
CA THR A 299 3.71 4.58 -8.11
C THR A 299 3.24 3.73 -6.91
N GLY A 300 2.07 3.07 -7.03
CA GLY A 300 1.59 2.13 -6.02
C GLY A 300 2.50 0.89 -5.91
N LEU A 301 3.01 0.40 -7.04
CA LEU A 301 3.99 -0.70 -7.05
C LEU A 301 5.34 -0.29 -6.45
N VAL A 302 5.80 0.94 -6.65
CA VAL A 302 7.02 1.47 -6.02
C VAL A 302 6.83 1.54 -4.51
N ALA A 303 5.72 2.12 -4.03
CA ALA A 303 5.42 2.20 -2.60
C ALA A 303 5.35 0.81 -1.95
N TRP A 304 4.74 -0.15 -2.64
CA TRP A 304 4.74 -1.54 -2.22
C TRP A 304 6.16 -2.11 -2.16
N MET A 305 6.89 -2.11 -3.28
CA MET A 305 8.16 -2.83 -3.39
C MET A 305 9.29 -2.21 -2.56
N MET A 306 9.38 -0.88 -2.46
CA MET A 306 10.36 -0.21 -1.60
C MET A 306 10.16 -0.60 -0.13
N THR A 307 8.90 -0.78 0.28
CA THR A 307 8.55 -1.19 1.64
C THR A 307 8.92 -2.64 1.91
N ILE A 308 8.71 -3.54 0.93
CA ILE A 308 9.10 -4.94 1.05
C ILE A 308 10.62 -5.10 1.08
N VAL A 309 11.36 -4.34 0.27
CA VAL A 309 12.84 -4.31 0.31
C VAL A 309 13.32 -3.90 1.70
N LEU A 310 12.74 -2.86 2.30
CA LEU A 310 13.06 -2.47 3.68
C LEU A 310 12.75 -3.59 4.69
N ASP A 311 11.59 -4.23 4.60
CA ASP A 311 11.17 -5.27 5.55
C ASP A 311 12.08 -6.52 5.48
N VAL A 312 12.50 -6.97 4.29
CA VAL A 312 13.33 -8.19 4.17
C VAL A 312 14.80 -8.00 4.55
N PHE A 313 15.30 -6.75 4.65
CA PHE A 313 16.68 -6.46 5.02
C PHE A 313 16.85 -5.87 6.43
N ASN A 314 15.78 -5.29 7.01
CA ASN A 314 15.87 -4.53 8.26
C ASN A 314 14.81 -4.90 9.31
N SER A 315 13.83 -5.77 9.00
CA SER A 315 12.75 -6.08 9.93
C SER A 315 13.21 -6.95 11.08
N LYS A 316 12.78 -6.56 12.29
CA LYS A 316 12.91 -7.36 13.51
C LYS A 316 11.75 -8.33 13.72
N TYR A 317 10.76 -8.32 12.83
CA TYR A 317 9.59 -9.19 12.97
C TYR A 317 10.00 -10.65 12.76
N ALA A 318 9.54 -11.52 13.65
CA ALA A 318 9.63 -12.97 13.51
C ALA A 318 8.25 -13.58 13.68
N THR A 319 7.96 -14.64 12.93
CA THR A 319 6.70 -15.37 13.10
C THR A 319 6.64 -16.00 14.49
N ARG A 320 5.45 -16.08 15.07
CA ARG A 320 5.28 -16.62 16.42
C ARG A 320 3.99 -17.44 16.56
N PRO A 321 3.93 -18.37 17.53
CA PRO A 321 2.73 -19.17 17.77
C PRO A 321 1.50 -18.30 18.09
N THR A 322 0.31 -18.75 17.68
CA THR A 322 -0.96 -18.21 18.19
C THR A 322 -1.28 -18.80 19.56
N GLU A 323 -2.28 -18.26 20.26
CA GLU A 323 -2.70 -18.79 21.57
C GLU A 323 -3.12 -20.27 21.51
N THR A 324 -3.70 -20.69 20.39
CA THR A 324 -4.11 -22.10 20.19
C THR A 324 -2.93 -23.03 19.89
N GLU A 325 -1.76 -22.47 19.58
CA GLU A 325 -0.54 -23.21 19.27
C GLU A 325 0.42 -23.25 20.47
N LEU A 326 0.15 -22.47 21.52
CA LEU A 326 0.90 -22.52 22.78
C LEU A 326 0.49 -23.76 23.58
N PRO A 327 1.43 -24.46 24.25
CA PRO A 327 1.10 -25.56 25.14
C PRO A 327 0.13 -25.10 26.24
N THR A 328 -0.98 -25.80 26.40
CA THR A 328 -1.93 -25.57 27.49
C THR A 328 -1.44 -26.30 28.76
N GLY A 329 -0.82 -25.58 29.69
CA GLY A 329 -0.51 -26.05 31.05
C GLY A 329 0.76 -26.90 31.21
N ASP A 330 1.48 -26.62 32.31
CA ASP A 330 2.64 -27.29 32.93
C ASP A 330 3.96 -27.49 32.17
N ALA A 331 4.06 -27.07 30.89
CA ALA A 331 5.33 -26.99 30.18
C ALA A 331 5.60 -25.57 29.68
N ALA A 332 5.68 -24.60 30.59
CA ALA A 332 6.24 -23.28 30.26
C ALA A 332 7.77 -23.34 30.42
N PRO A 333 8.58 -23.20 29.35
CA PRO A 333 9.98 -22.84 29.54
C PRO A 333 10.01 -21.41 30.06
N GLU A 334 10.64 -21.24 31.22
CA GLU A 334 10.89 -20.01 31.94
C GLU A 334 11.84 -19.07 31.15
N GLN A 335 11.53 -18.70 29.91
CA GLN A 335 12.36 -17.80 29.08
C GLN A 335 11.54 -17.02 28.04
N LEU A 336 10.55 -16.22 28.46
CA LEU A 336 9.96 -15.19 27.59
C LEU A 336 9.69 -13.86 28.27
N THR A 337 10.24 -13.63 29.46
CA THR A 337 10.37 -12.28 30.04
C THR A 337 11.75 -11.74 29.70
N ASN A 338 11.79 -10.74 28.83
CA ASN A 338 12.95 -9.94 28.38
C ASN A 338 13.50 -10.28 26.98
N ALA A 339 12.79 -9.83 25.93
CA ALA A 339 13.36 -9.35 24.66
C ALA A 339 12.31 -8.56 23.85
#